data_AF-A0A3D2VI22-F1
#
_entry.id   AF-A0A3D2VI22-F1
#
_cell.length_a   1.000
_cell.length_b   1.000
_cell.length_c   1.000
_cell.angle_alpha   90.00
_cell.angle_beta   90.00
_cell.angle_gamma   90.00
#
_symmetry.space_group_name_H-M   'P 1'
#
loop_
_entity.id
_entity.type
_entity.pdbx_description
1 polymer ?
#
loop_
_entity_poly.entity_id
_entity_poly.type
_entity_poly.pdbx_seq_one_letter_code
_entity_poly.pdbx_strand_id
1 'polypeptide(L)'
;MADAEPTQGRIEVSDEDAKLVTLARSSRVRTGAVEGAAVRDETGRTYAATTVALSSLNLTAIQAAVAAAVASGAKALEGAAVSTQVDAIGDDDLAVLRELAVAGAVVVRAGVDGQVQEIVAL
;
A
#
# COMPACT_ATOMS: atom_id res chain seq x y z
N MET A 1 43.00 -3.86 -2.30
CA MET A 1 41.92 -3.44 -3.20
C MET A 1 40.70 -4.26 -2.80
N ALA A 2 39.97 -3.78 -1.80
CA ALA A 2 38.73 -4.40 -1.35
C ALA A 2 37.63 -3.53 -1.94
N ASP A 3 36.93 -4.06 -2.94
CA ASP A 3 35.67 -3.47 -3.40
C ASP A 3 34.67 -3.62 -2.26
N ALA A 4 34.26 -2.49 -1.70
CA ALA A 4 33.11 -2.45 -0.81
C ALA A 4 31.86 -2.64 -1.66
N GLU A 5 31.14 -3.74 -1.48
CA GLU A 5 29.80 -3.88 -2.06
C GLU A 5 28.91 -2.74 -1.56
N PRO A 6 28.17 -2.05 -2.44
CA PRO A 6 27.25 -1.02 -2.01
C PRO A 6 26.18 -1.68 -1.13
N THR A 7 26.18 -1.36 0.16
CA THR A 7 25.08 -1.72 1.06
C THR A 7 23.87 -0.91 0.60
N GLN A 8 23.02 -1.50 -0.25
CA GLN A 8 21.74 -0.93 -0.62
C GLN A 8 20.98 -0.65 0.68
N GLY A 9 20.77 0.63 0.98
CA GLY A 9 20.07 1.07 2.17
C GLY A 9 18.67 0.49 2.18
N ARG A 10 18.45 -0.54 3.01
CA ARG A 10 17.11 -1.06 3.24
C ARG A 10 16.31 0.03 3.92
N ILE A 11 15.26 0.49 3.25
CA ILE A 11 14.30 1.41 3.87
C ILE A 11 13.63 0.63 5.01
N GLU A 12 13.89 1.06 6.25
CA GLU A 12 13.29 0.45 7.43
C GLU A 12 11.82 0.85 7.52
N VAL A 13 10.96 -0.15 7.69
CA VAL A 13 9.50 -0.01 7.91
C VAL A 13 9.15 -0.66 9.23
N SER A 14 8.10 -0.17 9.88
CA SER A 14 7.58 -0.82 11.09
C SER A 14 7.08 -2.24 10.78
N ASP A 15 7.06 -3.11 11.79
CA ASP A 15 6.52 -4.48 11.63
C ASP A 15 5.05 -4.47 11.18
N GLU A 16 4.28 -3.46 11.56
CA GLU A 16 2.90 -3.30 11.15
C GLU A 16 2.77 -2.93 9.66
N ASP A 17 3.59 -1.98 9.18
CA ASP A 17 3.59 -1.61 7.76
C ASP A 17 4.14 -2.73 6.89
N ALA A 18 5.11 -3.50 7.39
CA ALA A 18 5.63 -4.69 6.73
C ALA A 18 4.54 -5.78 6.52
N LYS A 19 3.59 -5.90 7.46
CA LYS A 19 2.42 -6.79 7.28
C LYS A 19 1.54 -6.30 6.14
N LEU A 20 1.32 -4.99 6.02
CA LEU A 20 0.55 -4.41 4.92
C LEU A 20 1.22 -4.66 3.56
N VAL A 21 2.54 -4.47 3.46
CA VAL A 21 3.32 -4.80 2.25
C VAL A 21 3.16 -6.26 1.86
N THR A 22 3.27 -7.16 2.85
CA THR A 22 3.10 -8.61 2.63
C THR A 22 1.72 -8.95 2.10
N LEU A 23 0.68 -8.34 2.66
CA LEU A 23 -0.71 -8.60 2.26
C LEU A 23 -1.05 -8.01 0.89
N ALA A 24 -0.57 -6.79 0.60
CA ALA A 24 -0.69 -6.14 -0.70
C ALA A 24 -0.08 -7.01 -1.80
N ARG A 25 1.17 -7.46 -1.60
CA ARG A 25 1.85 -8.37 -2.52
C ARG A 25 1.12 -9.70 -2.68
N SER A 26 0.70 -10.31 -1.58
CA SER A 26 0.01 -11.61 -1.61
C SER A 26 -1.32 -11.53 -2.36
N SER A 27 -2.07 -10.44 -2.18
CA SER A 27 -3.32 -10.20 -2.92
C SER A 27 -3.06 -10.04 -4.42
N ARG A 28 -2.05 -9.24 -4.81
CA ARG A 28 -1.62 -9.10 -6.20
C ARG A 28 -1.28 -10.45 -6.83
N VAL A 29 -0.43 -11.23 -6.18
CA VAL A 29 0.01 -12.55 -6.68
C VAL A 29 -1.16 -13.51 -6.82
N ARG A 30 -2.06 -13.56 -5.84
CA ARG A 30 -3.22 -14.46 -5.85
C ARG A 30 -4.19 -14.17 -7.00
N THR A 31 -4.39 -12.91 -7.35
CA THR A 31 -5.35 -12.51 -8.40
C THR A 31 -4.71 -12.29 -9.78
N GLY A 32 -3.38 -12.18 -9.85
CA GLY A 32 -2.67 -11.84 -11.08
C GLY A 32 -2.85 -10.37 -11.51
N ALA A 33 -3.32 -9.50 -10.61
CA ALA A 33 -3.54 -8.09 -10.90
C ALA A 33 -2.24 -7.31 -11.09
N VAL A 34 -2.34 -6.13 -11.73
CA VAL A 34 -1.19 -5.23 -11.93
C VAL A 34 -0.66 -4.69 -10.60
N GLU A 35 -1.56 -4.39 -9.65
CA GLU A 35 -1.23 -3.93 -8.30
C GLU A 35 -2.07 -4.62 -7.24
N GLY A 36 -1.52 -4.67 -6.03
CA GLY A 36 -2.27 -4.99 -4.83
C GLY A 36 -1.99 -3.96 -3.75
N ALA A 37 -2.98 -3.72 -2.88
CA ALA A 37 -2.87 -2.78 -1.78
C ALA A 37 -3.50 -3.33 -0.52
N ALA A 38 -3.09 -2.77 0.62
CA ALA A 38 -3.68 -3.04 1.92
C ALA A 38 -3.71 -1.76 2.76
N VAL A 39 -4.78 -1.56 3.52
CA VAL A 39 -4.93 -0.46 4.48
C VAL A 39 -5.34 -1.01 5.84
N ARG A 40 -4.92 -0.36 6.92
CA ARG A 40 -5.30 -0.70 8.30
C ARG A 40 -6.11 0.43 8.93
N ASP A 41 -7.25 0.09 9.52
CA ASP A 41 -8.12 1.05 10.20
C ASP A 41 -7.78 1.27 11.68
N GLU A 42 -8.46 2.23 12.32
CA GLU A 42 -8.28 2.62 13.72
C GLU A 42 -8.60 1.53 14.75
N THR A 43 -9.17 0.40 14.30
CA THR A 43 -9.48 -0.76 15.14
C THR A 43 -8.51 -1.93 14.90
N GLY A 44 -7.50 -1.72 14.05
CA GLY A 44 -6.52 -2.72 13.65
C GLY A 44 -7.01 -3.68 12.56
N ARG A 45 -8.21 -3.48 11.99
CA ARG A 45 -8.70 -4.32 10.89
C ARG A 45 -7.97 -3.95 9.60
N THR A 46 -7.61 -4.96 8.82
CA THR A 46 -6.91 -4.77 7.55
C THR A 46 -7.82 -5.09 6.37
N TYR A 47 -7.80 -4.23 5.36
CA TYR A 47 -8.53 -4.40 4.10
C TYR A 47 -7.54 -4.47 2.97
N ALA A 48 -7.59 -5.56 2.20
CA ALA A 48 -6.74 -5.72 1.04
C ALA A 48 -7.57 -5.82 -0.23
N ALA A 49 -7.07 -5.17 -1.27
CA ALA A 49 -7.69 -5.19 -2.59
C ALA A 49 -6.61 -5.22 -3.66
N THR A 50 -7.07 -5.38 -4.90
CA THR A 50 -6.23 -5.28 -6.09
C THR A 50 -6.91 -4.36 -7.09
N THR A 51 -6.17 -3.91 -8.11
CA THR A 51 -6.71 -3.06 -9.16
C THR A 51 -8.01 -3.63 -9.72
N VAL A 52 -9.02 -2.76 -9.88
CA VAL A 52 -10.29 -3.09 -10.53
C VAL A 52 -10.26 -2.47 -11.92
N ALA A 53 -10.35 -3.29 -12.96
CA ALA A 53 -10.23 -2.85 -14.36
C ALA A 53 -11.44 -3.27 -15.19
N LEU A 54 -12.66 -2.94 -14.72
CA LEU A 54 -13.89 -3.14 -15.49
C LEU A 54 -14.15 -1.91 -16.38
N SER A 55 -14.96 -2.07 -17.43
CA SER A 55 -15.30 -0.98 -18.35
C SER A 55 -16.04 0.18 -17.68
N SER A 56 -16.86 -0.13 -16.67
CA SER A 56 -17.74 0.84 -16.00
C SER A 56 -17.30 1.17 -14.58
N LEU A 57 -16.26 0.50 -14.09
CA LEU A 57 -15.68 0.74 -12.77
C LEU A 57 -14.20 0.42 -12.83
N ASN A 58 -13.39 1.47 -12.76
CA ASN A 58 -11.95 1.37 -12.71
C ASN A 58 -11.48 2.01 -11.40
N LEU A 59 -10.73 1.25 -10.61
CA LEU A 59 -10.16 1.70 -9.35
C LEU A 59 -8.72 1.22 -9.26
N THR A 60 -7.85 2.08 -8.75
CA THR A 60 -6.52 1.65 -8.30
C THR A 60 -6.66 0.62 -7.17
N ALA A 61 -5.58 -0.10 -6.87
CA ALA A 61 -5.63 -1.04 -5.75
C ALA A 61 -5.86 -0.32 -4.40
N ILE A 62 -5.28 0.88 -4.22
CA ILE A 62 -5.46 1.70 -3.02
C ILE A 62 -6.92 2.14 -2.90
N GLN A 63 -7.50 2.73 -3.95
CA GLN A 63 -8.89 3.17 -3.96
C GLN A 63 -9.85 2.02 -3.62
N ALA A 64 -9.62 0.83 -4.19
CA ALA A 64 -10.43 -0.34 -3.90
C ALA A 64 -10.31 -0.80 -2.43
N ALA A 65 -9.10 -0.77 -1.85
CA ALA A 65 -8.89 -1.12 -0.44
C ALA A 65 -9.54 -0.11 0.50
N VAL A 66 -9.41 1.19 0.22
CA VAL A 66 -10.05 2.27 0.98
C VAL A 66 -11.57 2.19 0.86
N ALA A 67 -12.11 1.94 -0.34
CA ALA A 67 -13.55 1.75 -0.54
C ALA A 67 -14.09 0.60 0.31
N ALA A 68 -13.38 -0.53 0.38
CA ALA A 68 -13.75 -1.66 1.23
C ALA A 68 -13.71 -1.29 2.73
N ALA A 69 -12.69 -0.54 3.17
CA ALA A 69 -12.56 -0.08 4.54
C ALA A 69 -13.72 0.83 4.95
N VAL A 70 -13.99 1.87 4.13
CA VAL A 70 -15.07 2.84 4.37
C VAL A 70 -16.45 2.17 4.35
N ALA A 71 -16.70 1.29 3.36
CA ALA A 71 -17.95 0.53 3.30
C ALA A 71 -18.14 -0.40 4.52
N SER A 72 -17.04 -0.81 5.16
CA SER A 72 -17.04 -1.62 6.39
C SER A 72 -17.05 -0.78 7.67
N GLY A 73 -17.21 0.54 7.54
CA GLY A 73 -17.39 1.48 8.65
C GLY A 73 -16.11 2.05 9.25
N ALA A 74 -14.93 1.81 8.67
CA ALA A 74 -13.69 2.45 9.10
C ALA A 74 -13.83 3.98 9.07
N LYS A 75 -13.29 4.66 10.09
CA LYS A 75 -13.34 6.12 10.21
C LYS A 75 -11.99 6.78 10.06
N ALA A 76 -10.91 6.05 10.27
CA ALA A 76 -9.56 6.53 10.03
C ALA A 76 -8.65 5.39 9.56
N LEU A 77 -7.49 5.75 9.01
CA LEU A 77 -6.47 4.82 8.56
C LEU A 77 -5.16 5.10 9.30
N GLU A 78 -4.56 4.03 9.83
CA GLU A 78 -3.29 4.08 10.55
C GLU A 78 -2.08 3.78 9.65
N GLY A 79 -2.33 3.30 8.44
CA GLY A 79 -1.28 2.98 7.48
C GLY A 79 -1.83 2.32 6.23
N ALA A 80 -1.02 2.39 5.16
CA ALA A 80 -1.33 1.80 3.87
C ALA A 80 -0.08 1.21 3.22
N ALA A 81 -0.27 0.27 2.31
CA ALA A 81 0.80 -0.21 1.44
C ALA A 81 0.27 -0.56 0.06
N VAL A 82 1.12 -0.41 -0.96
CA VAL A 82 0.87 -0.83 -2.34
C VAL A 82 2.07 -1.62 -2.86
N SER A 83 1.80 -2.75 -3.52
CA SER A 83 2.79 -3.52 -4.27
C SER A 83 2.52 -3.31 -5.76
N THR A 84 3.44 -2.62 -6.43
CA THR A 84 3.28 -2.17 -7.82
C THR A 84 4.61 -2.20 -8.57
N GLN A 85 4.56 -2.14 -9.91
CA GLN A 85 5.72 -1.85 -10.75
C GLN A 85 5.85 -0.35 -11.07
N VAL A 86 4.82 0.45 -10.76
CA VAL A 86 4.83 1.90 -10.94
C VAL A 86 5.79 2.53 -9.93
N ASP A 87 6.57 3.50 -10.38
CA ASP A 87 7.67 4.14 -9.65
C ASP A 87 7.22 5.25 -8.68
N ALA A 88 5.92 5.56 -8.64
CA ALA A 88 5.32 6.53 -7.74
C ALA A 88 3.91 6.11 -7.31
N ILE A 89 3.42 6.69 -6.21
CA ILE A 89 2.02 6.61 -5.78
C ILE A 89 1.26 7.77 -6.45
N GLY A 90 0.10 7.48 -7.06
CA GLY A 90 -0.68 8.51 -7.75
C GLY A 90 -1.25 9.57 -6.80
N ASP A 91 -1.42 10.80 -7.29
CA ASP A 91 -1.95 11.91 -6.50
C ASP A 91 -3.37 11.63 -5.96
N ASP A 92 -4.23 10.99 -6.77
CA ASP A 92 -5.58 10.61 -6.35
C ASP A 92 -5.57 9.54 -5.25
N ASP A 93 -4.60 8.62 -5.28
CA ASP A 93 -4.42 7.61 -4.22
C ASP A 93 -3.98 8.26 -2.91
N LEU A 94 -3.03 9.19 -3.00
CA LEU A 94 -2.58 9.97 -1.85
C LEU A 94 -3.72 10.82 -1.29
N ALA A 95 -4.51 11.48 -2.15
CA ALA A 95 -5.64 12.30 -1.72
C ALA A 95 -6.66 11.47 -0.93
N VAL A 96 -7.07 10.31 -1.46
CA VAL A 96 -8.03 9.41 -0.80
C VAL A 96 -7.50 8.87 0.53
N LEU A 97 -6.21 8.54 0.62
CA LEU A 97 -5.61 8.11 1.89
C LEU A 97 -5.59 9.24 2.92
N ARG A 98 -5.22 10.47 2.50
CA ARG A 98 -5.13 11.64 3.38
C ARG A 98 -6.46 12.07 3.98
N GLU A 99 -7.57 11.77 3.31
CA GLU A 99 -8.91 12.04 3.87
C GLU A 99 -9.19 11.26 5.17
N LEU A 100 -8.55 10.10 5.35
CA LEU A 100 -8.77 9.20 6.48
C LEU A 100 -7.54 9.03 7.38
N ALA A 101 -6.36 9.48 6.95
CA ALA A 101 -5.11 9.25 7.64
C ALA A 101 -5.09 9.89 9.05
N VAL A 102 -4.67 9.12 10.05
CA VAL A 102 -4.31 9.67 11.37
C VAL A 102 -2.92 10.30 11.33
N ALA A 103 -2.62 11.16 12.31
CA ALA A 103 -1.31 11.76 12.43
C ALA A 103 -0.21 10.69 12.54
N GLY A 104 0.78 10.76 11.65
CA GLY A 104 1.89 9.80 11.60
C GLY A 104 1.62 8.56 10.76
N ALA A 105 0.43 8.42 10.14
CA ALA A 105 0.19 7.37 9.17
C ALA A 105 1.09 7.56 7.94
N VAL A 106 1.48 6.44 7.34
CA VAL A 106 2.30 6.40 6.13
C VAL A 106 1.66 5.49 5.09
N VAL A 107 2.00 5.72 3.83
CA VAL A 107 1.83 4.74 2.76
C VAL A 107 3.19 4.23 2.30
N VAL A 108 3.32 2.91 2.23
CA VAL A 108 4.54 2.23 1.77
C VAL A 108 4.35 1.73 0.34
N ARG A 109 5.20 2.19 -0.58
CA ARG A 109 5.29 1.60 -1.93
C ARG A 109 6.38 0.53 -1.93
N ALA A 110 5.99 -0.67 -2.31
CA ALA A 110 6.90 -1.79 -2.51
C ALA A 110 6.88 -2.27 -3.95
N GLY A 111 8.02 -2.78 -4.41
CA GLY A 111 8.11 -3.51 -5.65
C GLY A 111 7.29 -4.82 -5.61
N VAL A 112 7.16 -5.46 -6.78
CA VAL A 112 6.51 -6.77 -6.89
C VAL A 112 7.30 -7.91 -6.21
N ASP A 113 8.59 -7.67 -5.95
CA ASP A 113 9.48 -8.51 -5.15
C ASP A 113 9.27 -8.34 -3.63
N GLY A 114 8.49 -7.33 -3.22
CA GLY A 114 8.23 -6.99 -1.82
C GLY A 114 9.29 -6.07 -1.20
N GLN A 115 10.28 -5.62 -1.97
CA GLN A 115 11.25 -4.65 -1.48
C GLN A 115 10.57 -3.28 -1.35
N VAL A 116 10.74 -2.63 -0.20
CA VAL A 116 10.25 -1.27 0.01
C VAL A 116 11.08 -0.31 -0.83
N GLN A 117 10.39 0.53 -1.61
CA GLN A 117 11.01 1.49 -2.51
C GLN A 117 10.76 2.94 -2.07
N GLU A 118 9.67 3.19 -1.35
CA GLU A 118 9.28 4.52 -0.91
C GLU A 118 8.35 4.45 0.31
N ILE A 119 8.47 5.43 1.21
CA ILE A 119 7.53 5.67 2.30
C ILE A 119 7.10 7.14 2.21
N VAL A 120 5.80 7.37 2.14
CA VAL A 120 5.22 8.72 2.05
C VAL A 120 4.39 8.97 3.30
N ALA A 121 4.64 10.10 3.97
CA ALA A 121 3.77 10.57 5.05
C ALA A 121 2.42 11.03 4.49
N LEU A 122 1.34 10.63 5.15
CA LEU A 122 -0.02 10.97 4.78
C LEU A 122 -0.47 12.24 5.50
#